data_AF-A0A4R9LYJ6-F1
#
_entry.id   AF-A0A4R9LYJ6-F1
#
_cell.length_a   1.000
_cell.length_b   1.000
_cell.length_c   1.000
_cell.angle_alpha   90.00
_cell.angle_beta   90.00
_cell.angle_gamma   90.00
#
_symmetry.space_group_name_H-M   'P 1'
#
loop_
_entity.id
_entity.type
_entity.pdbx_description
1 polymer ?
#
loop_
_entity_poly.entity_id
_entity_poly.type
_entity_poly.pdbx_seq_one_letter_code
_entity_poly.pdbx_strand_id
1 'polypeptide(L)'
;MKITSTGLEFVEFNEFKRFATEYGLLGSVALSEPVIDKSGNILIKEKVAIKENMLKKLESMEGKYIPAFKLAMSRDLMKMLKMVLSKAVMARIADRNNEFINHLYEQNTEKMASLKGIIQNAFYSKAIALAFFRILLNHKEFFSHLADFGLLALGSVIQKNYNFKMVNRYSFLAGLCADISTIQDGVYRQSLFGKSLSQTTSLSMEIARKFGLPEEVTTAINSHPIAQFEIPNAVPATVNVEELRKNQLNQDLLSGSGLEDDESINEEEEEGEFSDDTAETVLESLKIARYVIENLKTSSKDQVSEKLLVMFTYNTEKGMFRKDIADPMINRFTEFDQAIKRVRTVAEVENKCKFPPSAWAYPKPKAAQILCKDRNYQCPWIVNGWDLKIISAQDPFGYIGTALSVGTYPKCALEEELHARVKMTE
;
A
#
# COMPACT_ATOMS: atom_id res chain seq x y z
N MET A 1 -18.84 -7.87 14.18
CA MET A 1 -17.60 -8.63 14.40
C MET A 1 -16.74 -7.75 15.27
N LYS A 2 -16.28 -8.28 16.40
CA LYS A 2 -15.41 -7.57 17.33
C LYS A 2 -14.00 -8.14 17.22
N ILE A 3 -13.04 -7.26 16.99
CA ILE A 3 -11.62 -7.62 16.92
C ILE A 3 -11.00 -7.20 18.25
N THR A 4 -10.58 -8.18 19.04
CA THR A 4 -9.89 -7.97 20.32
C THR A 4 -8.39 -8.12 20.11
N SER A 5 -7.61 -7.81 21.15
CA SER A 5 -6.18 -8.11 21.18
C SER A 5 -5.90 -9.63 21.11
N THR A 6 -6.87 -10.45 21.50
CA THR A 6 -6.73 -11.91 21.61
C THR A 6 -7.40 -12.69 20.49
N GLY A 7 -8.19 -12.07 19.61
CA GLY A 7 -8.80 -12.77 18.48
C GLY A 7 -10.01 -12.07 17.87
N LEU A 8 -10.87 -12.88 17.24
CA LEU A 8 -12.09 -12.45 16.59
C LEU A 8 -13.29 -13.00 17.34
N GLU A 9 -14.25 -12.13 17.65
CA GLU A 9 -15.48 -12.49 18.35
C GLU A 9 -16.71 -12.06 17.52
N PHE A 10 -17.73 -12.90 17.50
CA PHE A 10 -19.02 -12.61 16.88
C PHE A 10 -20.13 -12.81 17.91
N VAL A 11 -21.03 -11.83 17.98
CA VAL A 11 -22.22 -11.89 18.85
C VAL A 11 -23.48 -12.26 18.06
N GLU A 12 -23.35 -12.43 16.74
CA GLU A 12 -24.43 -12.83 15.84
C GLU A 12 -23.99 -14.03 15.00
N PHE A 13 -24.85 -15.03 14.92
CA PHE A 13 -24.58 -16.24 14.14
C PHE A 13 -24.47 -15.96 12.65
N ASN A 14 -25.35 -15.13 12.09
CA ASN A 14 -25.33 -14.81 10.66
C ASN A 14 -24.03 -14.13 10.24
N GLU A 15 -23.48 -13.27 11.10
CA GLU A 15 -22.20 -12.63 10.85
C GLU A 15 -21.04 -13.64 10.88
N PHE A 16 -21.01 -14.53 11.88
CA PHE A 16 -20.03 -15.61 11.96
C PHE A 16 -20.13 -16.56 10.76
N LYS A 17 -21.35 -16.99 10.39
CA LYS A 17 -21.62 -17.85 9.24
C LYS A 17 -21.10 -17.21 7.96
N ARG A 18 -21.41 -15.93 7.73
CA ARG A 18 -20.95 -15.17 6.57
C ARG A 18 -19.43 -15.10 6.54
N PHE A 19 -18.78 -14.76 7.65
CA PHE A 19 -17.32 -14.74 7.75
C PHE A 19 -16.69 -16.10 7.41
N ALA A 20 -17.20 -17.19 7.99
CA ALA A 20 -16.65 -18.53 7.75
C ALA A 20 -16.84 -19.01 6.30
N THR A 21 -17.93 -18.60 5.65
CA THR A 21 -18.28 -19.04 4.29
C THR A 21 -17.63 -18.18 3.21
N GLU A 22 -17.73 -16.85 3.29
CA GLU A 22 -17.21 -15.92 2.27
C GLU A 22 -15.68 -15.97 2.18
N TYR A 23 -14.99 -16.18 3.29
CA TYR A 23 -13.52 -16.32 3.31
C TYR A 23 -13.05 -17.77 3.11
N GLY A 24 -13.95 -18.72 2.84
CA GLY A 24 -13.59 -20.13 2.57
C GLY A 24 -12.91 -20.82 3.75
N LEU A 25 -13.32 -20.49 4.98
CA LEU A 25 -12.67 -20.91 6.22
C LEU A 25 -13.28 -22.16 6.87
N LEU A 26 -14.30 -22.74 6.23
CA LEU A 26 -14.91 -23.99 6.71
C LEU A 26 -13.87 -25.10 6.75
N GLY A 27 -13.79 -25.80 7.88
CA GLY A 27 -12.78 -26.81 8.15
C GLY A 27 -11.46 -26.27 8.72
N SER A 28 -11.22 -24.96 8.69
CA SER A 28 -9.98 -24.31 9.15
C SER A 28 -10.16 -23.39 10.37
N VAL A 29 -11.37 -22.88 10.58
CA VAL A 29 -11.73 -22.09 11.77
C VAL A 29 -12.25 -23.01 12.87
N ALA A 30 -11.81 -22.77 14.10
CA ALA A 30 -12.31 -23.39 15.31
C ALA A 30 -12.71 -22.32 16.33
N LEU A 31 -13.57 -22.68 17.28
CA LEU A 31 -13.95 -21.79 18.37
C LEU A 31 -12.98 -21.95 19.55
N SER A 32 -12.62 -20.85 20.21
CA SER A 32 -11.81 -20.88 21.43
C SER A 32 -12.62 -21.28 22.66
N GLU A 33 -13.95 -21.11 22.61
CA GLU A 33 -14.91 -21.47 23.66
C GLU A 33 -16.04 -22.31 23.05
N PRO A 34 -16.68 -23.20 23.83
CA PRO A 34 -17.80 -24.00 23.34
C PRO A 34 -19.05 -23.14 23.11
N VAL A 35 -19.87 -23.52 22.13
CA VAL A 35 -21.24 -22.99 22.01
C VAL A 35 -22.17 -23.85 22.86
N ILE A 36 -22.89 -23.21 23.77
CA ILE A 36 -23.84 -23.86 24.68
C ILE A 36 -25.28 -23.46 24.38
N ASP A 37 -26.22 -24.38 24.61
CA ASP A 37 -27.65 -24.07 24.62
C ASP A 37 -28.04 -23.30 25.90
N LYS A 38 -29.29 -22.81 25.96
CA LYS A 38 -29.82 -22.11 27.15
C LYS A 38 -29.91 -22.98 28.41
N SER A 39 -29.76 -24.30 28.28
CA SER A 39 -29.77 -25.26 29.39
C SER A 39 -28.35 -25.67 29.83
N GLY A 40 -27.31 -25.13 29.18
CA GLY A 40 -25.90 -25.43 29.48
C GLY A 40 -25.31 -26.62 28.71
N ASN A 41 -26.04 -27.24 27.77
CA ASN A 41 -25.50 -28.36 26.98
C ASN A 41 -24.58 -27.86 25.87
N ILE A 42 -23.46 -28.55 25.66
CA ILE A 42 -22.50 -28.22 24.61
C ILE A 42 -23.05 -28.63 23.24
N LEU A 43 -23.27 -27.64 22.37
CA LEU A 43 -23.69 -27.83 20.98
C LEU A 43 -22.51 -27.98 20.04
N ILE A 44 -21.46 -27.18 20.27
CA ILE A 44 -20.18 -27.23 19.59
C ILE A 44 -19.08 -27.16 20.64
N LYS A 45 -18.16 -28.13 20.63
CA LYS A 45 -17.01 -28.13 21.53
C LYS A 45 -15.95 -27.14 21.02
N GLU A 46 -15.21 -26.53 21.95
CA GLU A 46 -14.03 -25.73 21.67
C GLU A 46 -12.98 -26.52 20.86
N LYS A 47 -12.13 -25.80 20.11
CA LYS A 47 -11.03 -26.33 19.28
C LYS A 47 -11.47 -27.35 18.21
N VAL A 48 -12.77 -27.49 17.96
CA VAL A 48 -13.31 -28.30 16.85
C VAL A 48 -13.44 -27.44 15.61
N ALA A 49 -12.88 -27.93 14.50
CA ALA A 49 -13.01 -27.28 13.20
C ALA A 49 -14.48 -27.20 12.77
N ILE A 50 -14.91 -26.00 12.38
CA ILE A 50 -16.28 -25.69 12.03
C ILE A 50 -16.56 -26.16 10.61
N LYS A 51 -17.51 -27.10 10.48
CA LYS A 51 -17.95 -27.69 9.23
C LYS A 51 -19.34 -27.16 8.84
N GLU A 52 -19.70 -27.29 7.56
CA GLU A 52 -20.98 -26.80 7.03
C GLU A 52 -22.20 -27.41 7.74
N ASN A 53 -22.14 -28.71 8.09
CA ASN A 53 -23.21 -29.38 8.84
C ASN A 53 -23.41 -28.79 10.25
N MET A 54 -22.35 -28.29 10.89
CA MET A 54 -22.44 -27.65 12.21
C MET A 54 -23.12 -26.29 12.10
N LEU A 55 -22.84 -25.52 11.04
CA LEU A 55 -23.54 -24.26 10.75
C LEU A 55 -25.02 -24.52 10.46
N LYS A 56 -25.36 -25.52 9.64
CA LYS A 56 -26.77 -25.92 9.38
C LYS A 56 -27.49 -26.33 10.66
N LYS A 57 -26.80 -27.00 11.59
CA LYS A 57 -27.36 -27.38 12.90
C LYS A 57 -27.62 -26.15 13.77
N LEU A 58 -26.70 -25.19 13.84
CA LEU A 58 -26.91 -23.95 14.59
C LEU A 58 -28.03 -23.10 13.97
N GLU A 59 -28.13 -23.06 12.65
CA GLU A 59 -29.18 -22.36 11.92
C GLU A 59 -30.58 -22.91 12.24
N SER A 60 -30.75 -24.23 12.31
CA SER A 60 -32.04 -24.85 12.69
C SER A 60 -32.42 -24.68 14.17
N MET A 61 -31.48 -24.22 15.00
CA MET A 61 -31.64 -24.01 16.44
C MET A 61 -31.52 -22.54 16.84
N GLU A 62 -31.72 -21.61 15.89
CA GLU A 62 -31.65 -20.17 16.15
C GLU A 62 -32.55 -19.76 17.33
N GLY A 63 -32.01 -18.94 18.23
CA GLY A 63 -32.68 -18.53 19.47
C GLY A 63 -32.63 -19.53 20.63
N LYS A 64 -32.09 -20.75 20.44
CA LYS A 64 -31.96 -21.79 21.49
C LYS A 64 -30.59 -21.86 22.15
N TYR A 65 -29.61 -21.10 21.65
CA TYR A 65 -28.25 -21.01 22.18
C TYR A 65 -27.84 -19.58 22.46
N ILE A 66 -26.73 -19.41 23.18
CA ILE A 66 -26.15 -18.11 23.47
C ILE A 66 -25.19 -17.77 22.31
N PRO A 67 -25.47 -16.72 21.50
CA PRO A 67 -24.64 -16.40 20.34
C PRO A 67 -23.37 -15.66 20.80
N ALA A 68 -22.34 -16.44 21.11
CA ALA A 68 -21.00 -15.96 21.41
C ALA A 68 -19.98 -16.86 20.71
N PHE A 69 -19.42 -16.39 19.60
CA PHE A 69 -18.48 -17.14 18.77
C PHE A 69 -17.12 -16.49 18.86
N LYS A 70 -16.28 -16.98 19.76
CA LYS A 70 -14.88 -16.55 19.86
C LYS A 70 -14.02 -17.51 19.04
N LEU A 71 -13.23 -16.99 18.11
CA LEU A 71 -12.41 -17.82 17.23
C LEU A 71 -11.07 -18.12 17.88
N ALA A 72 -10.63 -19.38 17.77
CA ALA A 72 -9.25 -19.75 18.02
C ALA A 72 -8.38 -19.26 16.87
N MET A 73 -7.25 -18.61 17.18
CA MET A 73 -6.32 -18.07 16.18
C MET A 73 -5.44 -19.17 15.59
N SER A 74 -6.02 -20.00 14.73
CA SER A 74 -5.30 -21.08 14.03
C SER A 74 -4.32 -20.54 12.99
N ARG A 75 -3.34 -21.38 12.57
CA ARG A 75 -2.41 -21.05 11.48
C ARG A 75 -3.13 -20.70 10.18
N ASP A 76 -4.24 -21.38 9.85
CA ASP A 76 -5.04 -21.10 8.66
C ASP A 76 -5.79 -19.77 8.77
N LEU A 77 -6.37 -19.45 9.93
CA LEU A 77 -7.01 -18.15 10.16
C LEU A 77 -5.98 -17.02 10.04
N MET A 78 -4.80 -17.20 10.63
CA MET A 78 -3.69 -16.26 10.47
C MET A 78 -3.27 -16.11 9.01
N LYS A 79 -3.14 -17.22 8.26
CA LYS A 79 -2.82 -17.19 6.83
C LYS A 79 -3.86 -16.39 6.04
N MET A 80 -5.15 -16.56 6.32
CA MET A 80 -6.22 -15.79 5.71
C MET A 80 -6.09 -14.29 6.01
N LEU A 81 -5.91 -13.91 7.29
CA LEU A 81 -5.75 -12.50 7.68
C LEU A 81 -4.58 -11.85 6.94
N LYS A 82 -3.42 -12.52 6.90
CA LYS A 82 -2.22 -12.06 6.18
C LYS A 82 -2.50 -11.90 4.69
N MET A 83 -3.24 -12.83 4.07
CA MET A 83 -3.63 -12.75 2.67
C MET A 83 -4.55 -11.55 2.37
N VAL A 84 -5.56 -11.31 3.22
CA VAL A 84 -6.49 -10.17 3.06
C VAL A 84 -5.75 -8.85 3.19
N LEU A 85 -4.90 -8.72 4.21
CA LEU A 85 -4.07 -7.53 4.43
C LEU A 85 -3.11 -7.30 3.28
N SER A 86 -2.36 -8.32 2.87
CA SER A 86 -1.45 -8.26 1.73
C SER A 86 -2.18 -7.84 0.45
N LYS A 87 -3.37 -8.40 0.18
CA LYS A 87 -4.19 -8.00 -0.97
C LYS A 87 -4.61 -6.54 -0.90
N ALA A 88 -4.99 -6.05 0.29
CA ALA A 88 -5.37 -4.65 0.48
C ALA A 88 -4.20 -3.69 0.28
N VAL A 89 -2.99 -4.04 0.76
CA VAL A 89 -1.76 -3.27 0.52
C VAL A 89 -1.40 -3.29 -0.97
N MET A 90 -1.40 -4.45 -1.62
CA MET A 90 -1.08 -4.56 -3.06
C MET A 90 -2.06 -3.75 -3.93
N ALA A 91 -3.34 -3.65 -3.52
CA ALA A 91 -4.31 -2.82 -4.22
C ALA A 91 -3.97 -1.32 -4.19
N ARG A 92 -3.15 -0.85 -3.23
CA ARG A 92 -2.65 0.53 -3.19
C ARG A 92 -1.64 0.83 -4.30
N ILE A 93 -0.86 -0.16 -4.74
CA ILE A 93 0.08 -0.01 -5.86
C ILE A 93 -0.70 0.23 -7.16
N ALA A 94 -1.85 -0.44 -7.32
CA ALA A 94 -2.73 -0.27 -8.48
C ALA A 94 -3.70 0.92 -8.37
N ASP A 95 -3.67 1.70 -7.27
CA ASP A 95 -4.53 2.86 -7.11
C ASP A 95 -4.04 4.01 -8.00
N ARG A 96 -4.96 4.60 -8.77
CA ARG A 96 -4.69 5.71 -9.68
C ARG A 96 -4.29 6.98 -8.97
N ASN A 97 -4.66 7.16 -7.70
CA ASN A 97 -4.19 8.30 -6.91
C ASN A 97 -2.72 8.15 -6.46
N ASN A 98 -2.13 6.98 -6.66
CA ASN A 98 -0.79 6.59 -6.22
C ASN A 98 0.16 6.37 -7.41
N GLU A 99 0.12 7.25 -8.42
CA GLU A 99 0.90 7.08 -9.66
C GLU A 99 2.40 6.87 -9.42
N PHE A 100 2.97 7.57 -8.43
CA PHE A 100 4.38 7.39 -8.07
C PHE A 100 4.67 6.02 -7.43
N ILE A 101 3.83 5.56 -6.49
CA ILE A 101 3.98 4.23 -5.89
C ILE A 101 3.83 3.16 -6.98
N ASN A 102 2.86 3.30 -7.88
CA ASN A 102 2.75 2.39 -9.03
C ASN A 102 4.05 2.34 -9.83
N HIS A 103 4.61 3.51 -10.18
CA HIS A 103 5.86 3.61 -10.94
C HIS A 103 7.06 2.95 -10.24
N LEU A 104 7.19 3.10 -8.91
CA LEU A 104 8.25 2.47 -8.11
C LEU A 104 8.29 0.94 -8.26
N TYR A 105 7.13 0.33 -8.56
CA TYR A 105 6.92 -1.11 -8.57
C TYR A 105 6.71 -1.70 -9.97
N GLU A 106 6.17 -0.95 -10.93
CA GLU A 106 5.83 -1.40 -12.30
C GLU A 106 7.06 -1.93 -13.07
N GLN A 107 8.23 -1.30 -12.88
CA GLN A 107 9.47 -1.67 -13.58
C GLN A 107 10.22 -2.85 -12.94
N ASN A 108 9.65 -3.47 -11.89
CA ASN A 108 10.27 -4.55 -11.11
C ASN A 108 9.43 -5.83 -11.16
N THR A 109 9.00 -6.28 -12.34
CA THR A 109 8.14 -7.47 -12.52
C THR A 109 8.72 -8.75 -11.91
N GLU A 110 10.03 -8.95 -11.97
CA GLU A 110 10.71 -10.09 -11.31
C GLU A 110 10.62 -10.03 -9.78
N LYS A 111 10.56 -8.83 -9.20
CA LYS A 111 10.41 -8.60 -7.75
C LYS A 111 8.95 -8.50 -7.30
N MET A 112 7.97 -8.41 -8.22
CA MET A 112 6.54 -8.43 -7.88
C MET A 112 6.12 -9.75 -7.22
N ALA A 113 6.69 -10.88 -7.67
CA ALA A 113 6.40 -12.19 -7.09
C ALA A 113 6.91 -12.29 -5.63
N SER A 114 8.09 -11.74 -5.34
CA SER A 114 8.64 -11.69 -3.99
C SER A 114 7.98 -10.61 -3.11
N LEU A 115 7.46 -9.53 -3.70
CA LEU A 115 6.79 -8.44 -2.99
C LEU A 115 5.58 -8.91 -2.18
N LYS A 116 4.72 -9.75 -2.77
CA LYS A 116 3.57 -10.32 -2.05
C LYS A 116 4.03 -11.07 -0.80
N GLY A 117 5.08 -11.88 -0.92
CA GLY A 117 5.68 -12.62 0.20
C GLY A 117 6.23 -11.70 1.28
N ILE A 118 6.97 -10.65 0.90
CA ILE A 118 7.52 -9.64 1.82
C ILE A 118 6.40 -8.98 2.64
N ILE A 119 5.35 -8.50 1.97
CA ILE A 119 4.22 -7.83 2.61
C ILE A 119 3.43 -8.80 3.48
N GLN A 120 3.12 -10.00 2.97
CA GLN A 120 2.34 -10.98 3.71
C GLN A 120 3.07 -11.42 4.99
N ASN A 121 4.40 -11.58 4.93
CA ASN A 121 5.22 -11.96 6.07
C ASN A 121 5.47 -10.81 7.06
N ALA A 122 5.23 -9.55 6.69
CA ALA A 122 5.28 -8.43 7.63
C ALA A 122 4.18 -8.51 8.70
N PHE A 123 3.04 -9.15 8.40
CA PHE A 123 1.96 -9.43 9.35
C PHE A 123 2.21 -10.73 10.12
N TYR A 124 3.42 -10.94 10.63
CA TYR A 124 3.84 -12.25 11.16
C TYR A 124 3.15 -12.64 12.45
N SER A 125 3.03 -11.72 13.40
CA SER A 125 2.43 -11.95 14.71
C SER A 125 0.92 -11.74 14.70
N LYS A 126 0.24 -12.37 15.64
CA LYS A 126 -1.20 -12.22 15.84
C LYS A 126 -1.57 -10.78 16.16
N ALA A 127 -0.78 -10.10 17.00
CA ALA A 127 -1.01 -8.72 17.40
C ALA A 127 -1.01 -7.77 16.19
N ILE A 128 0.01 -7.87 15.33
CA ILE A 128 0.12 -7.04 14.12
C ILE A 128 -1.04 -7.35 13.16
N ALA A 129 -1.29 -8.63 12.87
CA ALA A 129 -2.33 -9.01 11.91
C ALA A 129 -3.73 -8.55 12.37
N LEU A 130 -4.09 -8.74 13.64
CA LEU A 130 -5.40 -8.32 14.16
C LEU A 130 -5.53 -6.80 14.22
N ALA A 131 -4.48 -6.08 14.65
CA ALA A 131 -4.49 -4.63 14.68
C ALA A 131 -4.73 -4.03 13.28
N PHE A 132 -3.95 -4.45 12.29
CA PHE A 132 -4.10 -3.93 10.93
C PHE A 132 -5.38 -4.42 10.25
N PHE A 133 -5.87 -5.62 10.57
CA PHE A 133 -7.17 -6.09 10.06
C PHE A 133 -8.31 -5.23 10.61
N ARG A 134 -8.22 -4.83 11.88
CA ARG A 134 -9.16 -3.90 12.50
C ARG A 134 -9.11 -2.51 11.86
N ILE A 135 -7.91 -1.98 11.61
CA ILE A 135 -7.74 -0.68 10.96
C ILE A 135 -8.30 -0.72 9.54
N LEU A 136 -8.02 -1.79 8.78
CA LEU A 136 -8.55 -1.98 7.43
C LEU A 136 -10.09 -1.93 7.38
N LEU A 137 -10.75 -2.62 8.31
CA LEU A 137 -12.21 -2.72 8.31
C LEU A 137 -12.91 -1.46 8.81
N ASN A 138 -12.37 -0.83 9.87
CA ASN A 138 -13.05 0.28 10.54
C ASN A 138 -12.57 1.65 10.06
N HIS A 139 -11.35 1.73 9.51
CA HIS A 139 -10.65 2.97 9.19
C HIS A 139 -9.87 2.86 7.87
N LYS A 140 -10.56 2.47 6.80
CA LYS A 140 -9.96 2.16 5.48
C LYS A 140 -9.03 3.25 4.93
N GLU A 141 -9.40 4.53 5.07
CA GLU A 141 -8.56 5.64 4.60
C GLU A 141 -7.27 5.77 5.41
N PHE A 142 -7.34 5.56 6.74
CA PHE A 142 -6.16 5.53 7.59
C PHE A 142 -5.28 4.30 7.30
N PHE A 143 -5.89 3.12 7.09
CA PHE A 143 -5.15 1.95 6.60
C PHE A 143 -4.42 2.25 5.29
N SER A 144 -5.07 2.94 4.36
CA SER A 144 -4.50 3.30 3.06
C SER A 144 -3.28 4.21 3.22
N HIS A 145 -3.35 5.20 4.12
CA HIS A 145 -2.20 6.05 4.48
C HIS A 145 -1.02 5.22 5.03
N LEU A 146 -1.28 4.34 6.02
CA LEU A 146 -0.23 3.50 6.60
C LEU A 146 0.39 2.57 5.55
N ALA A 147 -0.44 1.98 4.68
CA ALA A 147 0.00 1.12 3.60
C ALA A 147 0.84 1.88 2.57
N ASP A 148 0.43 3.09 2.17
CA ASP A 148 1.19 3.94 1.25
C ASP A 148 2.55 4.31 1.85
N PHE A 149 2.60 4.61 3.15
CA PHE A 149 3.85 4.92 3.84
C PHE A 149 4.78 3.70 3.94
N GLY A 150 4.25 2.52 4.25
CA GLY A 150 4.99 1.26 4.20
C GLY A 150 5.52 0.91 2.80
N LEU A 151 4.71 1.15 1.76
CA LEU A 151 5.10 0.94 0.36
C LEU A 151 6.17 1.94 -0.09
N LEU A 152 6.15 3.20 0.36
CA LEU A 152 7.23 4.15 0.07
C LEU A 152 8.56 3.71 0.72
N ALA A 153 8.52 3.24 1.97
CA ALA A 153 9.72 2.77 2.68
C ALA A 153 10.29 1.48 2.06
N LEU A 154 9.44 0.52 1.71
CA LEU A 154 9.87 -0.66 0.95
C LEU A 154 10.36 -0.27 -0.45
N GLY A 155 9.67 0.67 -1.08
CA GLY A 155 9.97 1.18 -2.41
C GLY A 155 11.37 1.76 -2.52
N SER A 156 11.92 2.37 -1.46
CA SER A 156 13.27 2.91 -1.49
C SER A 156 14.37 1.85 -1.44
N VAL A 157 14.14 0.75 -0.71
CA VAL A 157 15.16 -0.31 -0.56
C VAL A 157 15.05 -1.40 -1.63
N ILE A 158 13.87 -1.61 -2.22
CA ILE A 158 13.70 -2.65 -3.24
C ILE A 158 14.38 -2.31 -4.58
N GLN A 159 14.80 -1.06 -4.78
CA GLN A 159 15.46 -0.62 -6.02
C GLN A 159 16.83 -1.27 -6.23
N LYS A 160 17.51 -1.65 -5.15
CA LYS A 160 18.83 -2.28 -5.16
C LYS A 160 18.82 -3.54 -4.30
N ASN A 161 19.70 -4.50 -4.62
CA ASN A 161 19.90 -5.64 -3.73
C ASN A 161 20.98 -5.32 -2.69
N TYR A 162 20.58 -5.11 -1.44
CA TYR A 162 21.49 -4.83 -0.33
C TYR A 162 22.07 -6.11 0.30
N ASN A 163 21.50 -7.28 0.02
CA ASN A 163 21.85 -8.57 0.65
C ASN A 163 21.77 -8.56 2.19
N PHE A 164 21.08 -7.58 2.78
CA PHE A 164 20.81 -7.53 4.22
C PHE A 164 19.56 -8.33 4.54
N LYS A 165 19.65 -9.13 5.60
CA LYS A 165 18.56 -9.98 6.05
C LYS A 165 17.37 -9.14 6.51
N MET A 166 16.16 -9.54 6.15
CA MET A 166 14.89 -8.88 6.51
C MET A 166 14.72 -7.40 6.11
N VAL A 167 15.71 -6.73 5.52
CA VAL A 167 15.70 -5.28 5.23
C VAL A 167 14.44 -4.79 4.52
N ASN A 168 13.95 -5.56 3.54
CA ASN A 168 12.74 -5.23 2.79
C ASN A 168 11.49 -5.31 3.70
N ARG A 169 11.37 -6.40 4.46
CA ARG A 169 10.23 -6.62 5.37
C ARG A 169 10.23 -5.60 6.49
N TYR A 170 11.39 -5.29 7.07
CA TYR A 170 11.53 -4.33 8.15
C TYR A 170 11.32 -2.90 7.68
N SER A 171 11.77 -2.54 6.47
CA SER A 171 11.47 -1.23 5.87
C SER A 171 9.96 -1.05 5.65
N PHE A 172 9.29 -2.06 5.10
CA PHE A 172 7.83 -2.03 4.96
C PHE A 172 7.13 -1.86 6.33
N LEU A 173 7.50 -2.68 7.32
CA LEU A 173 6.88 -2.69 8.63
C LEU A 173 7.14 -1.38 9.41
N ALA A 174 8.33 -0.79 9.27
CA ALA A 174 8.67 0.50 9.86
C ALA A 174 7.78 1.61 9.30
N GLY A 175 7.63 1.72 7.98
CA GLY A 175 6.73 2.69 7.36
C GLY A 175 5.26 2.45 7.72
N LEU A 176 4.81 1.19 7.75
CA LEU A 176 3.45 0.82 8.10
C LEU A 176 3.08 1.23 9.54
N CYS A 177 4.04 1.18 10.47
CA CYS A 177 3.81 1.46 11.90
C CYS A 177 4.18 2.88 12.34
N ALA A 178 4.96 3.64 11.56
CA ALA A 178 5.48 4.95 11.98
C ALA A 178 4.38 5.97 12.34
N ASP A 179 3.26 5.95 11.64
CA ASP A 179 2.11 6.85 11.85
C ASP A 179 0.92 6.20 12.55
N ILE A 180 1.09 5.02 13.14
CA ILE A 180 -0.05 4.21 13.64
C ILE A 180 -0.90 4.93 14.70
N SER A 181 -0.32 5.91 15.42
CA SER A 181 -1.00 6.69 16.45
C SER A 181 -1.83 7.88 15.95
N THR A 182 -1.78 8.20 14.66
CA THR A 182 -2.21 9.52 14.12
C THR A 182 -3.63 9.58 13.58
N ILE A 183 -4.49 8.63 13.96
CA ILE A 183 -5.85 8.51 13.42
C ILE A 183 -6.78 9.66 13.81
N GLN A 184 -6.65 10.17 15.04
CA GLN A 184 -7.60 11.14 15.59
C GLN A 184 -7.64 12.40 14.73
N ASP A 185 -8.85 12.89 14.45
CA ASP A 185 -9.12 14.14 13.73
C ASP A 185 -8.36 14.27 12.40
N GLY A 186 -7.97 13.14 11.81
CA GLY A 186 -7.21 13.11 10.56
C GLY A 186 -5.81 13.71 10.66
N VAL A 187 -5.15 13.67 11.83
CA VAL A 187 -3.77 14.17 12.01
C VAL A 187 -2.82 13.61 10.95
N TYR A 188 -2.98 12.34 10.54
CA TYR A 188 -2.21 11.71 9.47
C TYR A 188 -2.28 12.44 8.10
N ARG A 189 -3.35 13.21 7.85
CA ARG A 189 -3.53 13.99 6.61
C ARG A 189 -2.82 15.33 6.66
N GLN A 190 -2.55 15.83 7.86
CA GLN A 190 -1.83 17.09 8.07
C GLN A 190 -0.32 16.84 7.92
N SER A 191 0.44 17.92 7.77
CA SER A 191 1.89 17.79 7.63
C SER A 191 2.54 17.49 8.98
N LEU A 192 3.30 16.40 9.05
CA LEU A 192 3.99 15.94 10.27
C LEU A 192 5.50 16.15 10.12
N PHE A 193 6.00 17.23 10.70
CA PHE A 193 7.43 17.55 10.75
C PHE A 193 7.77 18.36 12.02
N GLY A 194 9.05 18.42 12.35
CA GLY A 194 9.53 19.07 13.58
C GLY A 194 8.86 18.49 14.83
N LYS A 195 8.37 19.39 15.70
CA LYS A 195 7.77 19.01 16.99
C LYS A 195 6.55 18.09 16.86
N SER A 196 5.69 18.33 15.87
CA SER A 196 4.48 17.52 15.65
C SER A 196 4.83 16.06 15.38
N LEU A 197 5.86 15.82 14.56
CA LEU A 197 6.37 14.49 14.25
C LEU A 197 7.01 13.83 15.48
N SER A 198 7.85 14.55 16.24
CA SER A 198 8.45 14.00 17.47
C SER A 198 7.38 13.56 18.48
N GLN A 199 6.30 14.33 18.60
CA GLN A 199 5.18 14.02 19.50
C GLN A 199 4.40 12.76 19.08
N THR A 200 4.05 12.62 17.79
CA THR A 200 3.34 11.43 17.29
C THR A 200 4.24 10.19 17.32
N THR A 201 5.53 10.34 17.00
CA THR A 201 6.52 9.25 17.03
C THR A 201 6.62 8.60 18.41
N SER A 202 6.62 9.37 19.49
CA SER A 202 6.67 8.80 20.86
C SER A 202 5.51 7.84 21.12
N LEU A 203 4.29 8.19 20.71
CA LEU A 203 3.10 7.35 20.91
C LEU A 203 3.09 6.16 19.95
N SER A 204 3.46 6.35 18.68
CA SER A 204 3.65 5.26 17.72
C SER A 204 4.69 4.24 18.22
N MET A 205 5.74 4.70 18.89
CA MET A 205 6.77 3.85 19.50
C MET A 205 6.25 3.01 20.66
N GLU A 206 5.38 3.57 21.51
CA GLU A 206 4.72 2.79 22.56
C GLU A 206 3.86 1.66 21.97
N ILE A 207 3.10 1.95 20.91
CA ILE A 207 2.31 0.95 20.19
C ILE A 207 3.21 -0.10 19.52
N ALA A 208 4.30 0.33 18.87
CA ALA A 208 5.27 -0.58 18.24
C ALA A 208 5.88 -1.56 19.27
N ARG A 209 6.20 -1.10 20.47
CA ARG A 209 6.66 -1.97 21.56
C ARG A 209 5.59 -2.99 21.98
N LYS A 210 4.31 -2.60 22.01
CA LYS A 210 3.20 -3.53 22.29
C LYS A 210 3.03 -4.59 21.21
N PHE A 211 3.44 -4.33 19.97
CA PHE A 211 3.44 -5.34 18.91
C PHE A 211 4.62 -6.31 18.97
N GLY A 212 5.63 -6.06 19.81
CA GLY A 212 6.88 -6.84 19.81
C GLY A 212 7.63 -6.69 18.48
N LEU A 213 7.69 -5.47 17.94
CA LEU A 213 8.45 -5.23 16.71
C LEU A 213 9.96 -5.39 16.96
N PRO A 214 10.74 -5.83 15.94
CA PRO A 214 12.19 -5.98 16.06
C PRO A 214 12.90 -4.66 16.40
N GLU A 215 14.11 -4.75 16.96
CA GLU A 215 14.89 -3.58 17.38
C GLU A 215 15.20 -2.64 16.20
N GLU A 216 15.51 -3.17 15.02
CA GLU A 216 15.79 -2.39 13.82
C GLU A 216 14.60 -1.55 13.40
N VAL A 217 13.39 -2.12 13.50
CA VAL A 217 12.13 -1.45 13.17
C VAL A 217 11.80 -0.37 14.20
N THR A 218 11.90 -0.70 15.49
CA THR A 218 11.62 0.25 16.57
C THR A 218 12.63 1.40 16.61
N THR A 219 13.91 1.12 16.41
CA THR A 219 14.97 2.14 16.31
C THR A 219 14.74 3.05 15.11
N ALA A 220 14.37 2.49 13.95
CA ALA A 220 14.02 3.29 12.78
C ALA A 220 12.83 4.23 13.06
N ILE A 221 11.74 3.71 13.64
CA ILE A 221 10.58 4.54 13.98
C ILE A 221 10.96 5.65 14.98
N ASN A 222 11.77 5.36 15.99
CA ASN A 222 12.18 6.37 16.97
C ASN A 222 13.06 7.47 16.36
N SER A 223 13.94 7.10 15.42
CA SER A 223 15.02 7.96 14.92
C SER A 223 14.74 8.61 13.55
N HIS A 224 13.62 8.28 12.89
CA HIS A 224 13.26 8.89 11.61
C HIS A 224 12.89 10.38 11.64
N PRO A 225 12.51 11.03 12.76
CA PRO A 225 12.29 12.47 12.76
C PRO A 225 13.60 13.22 12.44
N ILE A 226 13.63 13.95 11.32
CA ILE A 226 14.79 14.73 10.90
C ILE A 226 14.55 16.20 11.28
N ALA A 227 15.36 16.75 12.18
CA ALA A 227 15.21 18.14 12.65
C ALA A 227 15.36 19.20 11.54
N GLN A 228 16.16 18.90 10.52
CA GLN A 228 16.44 19.77 9.37
C GLN A 228 15.42 19.61 8.23
N PHE A 229 14.37 18.80 8.44
CA PHE A 229 13.37 18.54 7.42
C PHE A 229 12.36 19.70 7.37
N GLU A 230 12.62 20.61 6.44
CA GLU A 230 11.70 21.70 6.10
C GLU A 230 10.90 21.36 4.85
N ILE A 231 9.60 21.64 4.90
CA ILE A 231 8.69 21.49 3.77
C ILE A 231 8.14 22.87 3.44
N PRO A 232 8.54 23.45 2.30
CA PRO A 232 8.08 24.76 1.89
C PRO A 232 6.56 24.82 1.84
N ASN A 233 5.98 25.87 2.44
CA ASN A 233 4.54 26.14 2.50
C ASN A 233 3.72 25.13 3.32
N ALA A 234 4.36 24.22 4.05
CA ALA A 234 3.66 23.30 4.96
C ALA A 234 3.34 23.99 6.29
N VAL A 235 2.13 23.77 6.80
CA VAL A 235 1.77 24.13 8.17
C VAL A 235 1.84 22.85 9.01
N PRO A 236 2.69 22.78 10.06
CA PRO A 236 2.77 21.60 10.90
C PRO A 236 1.44 21.32 11.60
N ALA A 237 1.10 20.05 11.76
CA ALA A 237 -0.07 19.63 12.50
C ALA A 237 -0.01 20.12 13.95
N THR A 238 -1.15 20.55 14.48
CA THR A 238 -1.28 20.82 15.92
C THR A 238 -1.61 19.51 16.62
N VAL A 239 -0.63 18.97 17.36
CA VAL A 239 -0.75 17.64 17.98
C VAL A 239 -0.92 17.76 19.49
N ASN A 240 -2.02 17.20 20.00
CA ASN A 240 -2.22 16.93 21.41
C ASN A 240 -2.08 15.42 21.68
N VAL A 241 -0.94 15.01 22.23
CA VAL A 241 -0.63 13.59 22.47
C VAL A 241 -1.62 12.94 23.44
N GLU A 242 -2.14 13.68 24.42
CA GLU A 242 -3.12 13.16 25.37
C GLU A 242 -4.46 12.86 24.71
N GLU A 243 -4.87 13.67 23.74
CA GLU A 243 -6.06 13.40 22.93
C GLU A 243 -5.83 12.19 22.01
N LEU A 244 -4.68 12.12 21.34
CA LEU A 244 -4.30 10.93 20.56
C LEU A 244 -4.34 9.67 21.41
N ARG A 245 -3.78 9.70 22.62
CA ARG A 245 -3.77 8.56 23.54
C ARG A 245 -5.17 8.17 24.00
N LYS A 246 -6.09 9.13 24.13
CA LYS A 246 -7.51 8.88 24.48
C LYS A 246 -8.33 8.34 23.32
N ASN A 247 -7.82 8.37 22.09
CA ASN A 247 -8.50 7.75 20.96
C ASN A 247 -8.77 6.27 21.22
N GLN A 248 -10.00 5.80 20.99
CA GLN A 248 -10.36 4.40 21.25
C GLN A 248 -9.46 3.41 20.52
N LEU A 249 -9.08 3.68 19.26
CA LEU A 249 -8.18 2.80 18.52
C LEU A 249 -6.81 2.74 19.22
N ASN A 250 -6.23 3.88 19.58
CA ASN A 250 -4.92 3.92 20.22
C ASN A 250 -4.93 3.27 21.60
N GLN A 251 -5.99 3.45 22.39
CA GLN A 251 -6.16 2.74 23.67
C GLN A 251 -6.18 1.23 23.47
N ASP A 252 -6.91 0.76 22.47
CA ASP A 252 -7.01 -0.67 22.18
C ASP A 252 -5.67 -1.23 21.71
N LEU A 253 -4.94 -0.49 20.85
CA LEU A 253 -3.59 -0.87 20.41
C LEU A 253 -2.58 -0.90 21.57
N LEU A 254 -2.68 0.05 22.52
CA LEU A 254 -1.84 0.10 23.72
C LEU A 254 -2.20 -0.97 24.76
N SER A 255 -3.47 -1.39 24.79
CA SER A 255 -3.97 -2.46 25.66
C SER A 255 -3.61 -3.86 25.16
N GLY A 256 -3.21 -3.99 23.89
CA GLY A 256 -2.71 -5.23 23.33
C GLY A 256 -1.51 -5.73 24.12
N SER A 257 -1.59 -6.94 24.67
CA SER A 257 -0.42 -7.61 25.22
C SER A 257 0.44 -8.07 24.06
N GLY A 258 1.57 -7.39 23.82
CA GLY A 258 2.72 -8.10 23.31
C GLY A 258 3.18 -8.99 24.45
N LEU A 259 2.93 -10.30 24.34
CA LEU A 259 3.60 -11.41 25.03
C LEU A 259 2.70 -12.64 24.95
N GLU A 260 3.34 -13.76 24.59
CA GLU A 260 2.79 -15.12 24.43
C GLU A 260 2.02 -15.37 23.11
N ASP A 261 2.66 -15.11 21.97
CA ASP A 261 2.41 -16.00 20.83
C ASP A 261 3.15 -17.31 21.15
N ASP A 262 2.34 -18.35 21.38
CA ASP A 262 2.58 -19.79 21.14
C ASP A 262 3.90 -20.07 20.40
N GLU A 263 4.59 -21.15 20.78
CA GLU A 263 5.79 -21.77 20.15
C GLU A 263 5.62 -22.14 18.64
N SER A 264 4.69 -21.51 17.94
CA SER A 264 4.40 -21.64 16.52
C SER A 264 4.89 -20.46 15.68
N ILE A 265 5.82 -19.63 16.19
CA ILE A 265 6.69 -18.84 15.31
C ILE A 265 7.41 -19.85 14.41
N ASN A 266 7.02 -19.89 13.14
CA ASN A 266 7.66 -20.73 12.14
C ASN A 266 9.18 -20.58 12.25
N GLU A 267 9.84 -21.74 12.22
CA GLU A 267 11.28 -22.03 12.20
C GLU A 267 12.02 -21.41 10.98
N GLU A 268 11.65 -20.21 10.54
CA GLU A 268 12.37 -19.42 9.53
C GLU A 268 13.06 -18.19 10.15
N GLU A 269 13.15 -18.11 11.48
CA GLU A 269 14.22 -17.36 12.13
C GLU A 269 15.50 -18.18 11.98
N GLU A 270 16.06 -18.21 10.76
CA GLU A 270 17.47 -18.58 10.61
C GLU A 270 18.26 -17.71 11.61
N GLU A 271 18.96 -18.31 12.56
CA GLU A 271 19.91 -17.61 13.41
C GLU A 271 21.03 -17.08 12.52
N GLY A 272 20.91 -15.82 12.09
CA GLY A 272 21.93 -15.11 11.36
C GLY A 272 22.18 -13.79 12.07
N GLU A 273 23.44 -13.48 12.34
CA GLU A 273 23.89 -12.23 12.94
C GLU A 273 23.31 -11.06 12.13
N PHE A 274 22.39 -10.32 12.73
CA PHE A 274 21.80 -9.14 12.10
C PHE A 274 22.88 -8.06 12.02
N SER A 275 23.22 -7.61 10.80
CA SER A 275 24.18 -6.51 10.64
C SER A 275 23.55 -5.19 11.08
N ASP A 276 24.32 -4.34 11.78
CA ASP A 276 24.03 -2.92 12.03
C ASP A 276 23.55 -2.20 10.76
N ASP A 277 24.02 -2.64 9.59
CA ASP A 277 23.62 -2.13 8.28
C ASP A 277 22.10 -2.27 8.01
N THR A 278 21.44 -3.27 8.59
CA THR A 278 19.99 -3.48 8.43
C THR A 278 19.22 -2.35 9.11
N ALA A 279 19.56 -2.05 10.37
CA ALA A 279 18.92 -0.98 11.13
C ALA A 279 19.12 0.38 10.47
N GLU A 280 20.35 0.67 10.02
CA GLU A 280 20.65 1.91 9.31
C GLU A 280 19.88 2.03 7.99
N THR A 281 19.80 0.94 7.21
CA THR A 281 19.07 0.94 5.94
C THR A 281 17.57 1.11 6.14
N VAL A 282 16.99 0.49 7.18
CA VAL A 282 15.57 0.63 7.54
C VAL A 282 15.25 2.03 8.06
N LEU A 283 16.15 2.65 8.84
CA LEU A 283 16.01 4.04 9.26
C LEU A 283 16.02 4.98 8.06
N GLU A 284 16.98 4.78 7.15
CA GLU A 284 17.14 5.63 5.99
C GLU A 284 15.95 5.50 5.01
N SER A 285 15.44 4.28 4.84
CA SER A 285 14.23 4.04 4.03
C SER A 285 13.01 4.76 4.60
N LEU A 286 12.84 4.75 5.93
CA LEU A 286 11.75 5.44 6.59
C LEU A 286 11.88 6.97 6.49
N LYS A 287 13.10 7.51 6.57
CA LYS A 287 13.39 8.94 6.35
C LYS A 287 13.01 9.38 4.94
N ILE A 288 13.42 8.63 3.92
CA ILE A 288 13.07 8.90 2.52
C ILE A 288 11.55 8.83 2.34
N ALA A 289 10.90 7.80 2.87
CA ALA A 289 9.45 7.66 2.76
C ALA A 289 8.69 8.82 3.42
N ARG A 290 9.16 9.29 4.59
CA ARG A 290 8.61 10.47 5.26
C ARG A 290 8.80 11.72 4.41
N TYR A 291 9.98 11.88 3.83
CA TYR A 291 10.26 13.01 2.95
C TYR A 291 9.27 13.08 1.78
N VAL A 292 9.07 11.94 1.12
CA VAL A 292 8.18 11.84 -0.05
C VAL A 292 6.74 12.10 0.36
N ILE A 293 6.22 11.40 1.38
CA ILE A 293 4.79 11.50 1.75
C ILE A 293 4.40 12.91 2.17
N GLU A 294 5.26 13.64 2.88
CA GLU A 294 4.93 14.98 3.34
C GLU A 294 5.03 16.03 2.21
N ASN A 295 5.92 15.83 1.24
CA ASN A 295 5.95 16.66 0.03
C ASN A 295 4.76 16.37 -0.90
N LEU A 296 4.26 15.13 -0.94
CA LEU A 296 3.03 14.77 -1.66
C LEU A 296 1.79 15.46 -1.08
N LYS A 297 1.73 15.70 0.23
CA LYS A 297 0.62 16.42 0.89
C LYS A 297 0.52 17.90 0.51
N THR A 298 1.64 18.53 0.18
CA THR A 298 1.75 20.00 0.02
C THR A 298 1.89 20.47 -1.42
N SER A 299 2.12 19.54 -2.36
CA SER A 299 2.40 19.89 -3.75
C SER A 299 1.11 19.87 -4.60
N SER A 300 0.97 20.84 -5.51
CA SER A 300 -0.08 20.79 -6.53
C SER A 300 0.20 19.61 -7.47
N LYS A 301 -0.85 18.84 -7.81
CA LYS A 301 -0.75 17.62 -8.62
C LYS A 301 0.02 17.81 -9.94
N ASP A 302 0.01 19.02 -10.47
CA ASP A 302 0.59 19.35 -11.78
C ASP A 302 2.12 19.48 -11.79
N GLN A 303 2.83 19.56 -10.66
CA GLN A 303 4.31 19.70 -10.66
C GLN A 303 5.02 18.86 -9.59
N VAL A 304 4.30 17.89 -9.01
CA VAL A 304 4.80 17.09 -7.89
C VAL A 304 6.07 16.32 -8.26
N SER A 305 6.16 15.73 -9.46
CA SER A 305 7.30 14.91 -9.87
C SER A 305 8.59 15.71 -9.99
N GLU A 306 8.56 16.82 -10.72
CA GLU A 306 9.71 17.70 -10.94
C GLU A 306 10.18 18.31 -9.62
N LYS A 307 9.23 18.79 -8.81
CA LYS A 307 9.54 19.36 -7.50
C LYS A 307 10.15 18.32 -6.55
N LEU A 308 9.58 17.11 -6.50
CA LEU A 308 10.13 16.02 -5.69
C LEU A 308 11.54 15.64 -6.16
N LEU A 309 11.76 15.49 -7.46
CA LEU A 309 13.08 15.18 -8.02
C LEU A 309 14.12 16.23 -7.60
N VAL A 310 13.85 17.51 -7.91
CA VAL A 310 14.77 18.62 -7.62
C VAL A 310 15.06 18.72 -6.12
N MET A 311 14.01 18.72 -5.30
CA MET A 311 14.19 18.91 -3.87
C MET A 311 14.83 17.68 -3.21
N PHE A 312 14.49 16.46 -3.64
CA PHE A 312 15.11 15.25 -3.12
C PHE A 312 16.59 15.18 -3.48
N THR A 313 16.95 15.40 -4.75
CA THR A 313 18.36 15.47 -5.19
C THR A 313 19.14 16.53 -4.42
N TYR A 314 18.57 17.73 -4.25
CA TYR A 314 19.22 18.80 -3.48
C TYR A 314 19.51 18.38 -2.02
N ASN A 315 18.53 17.76 -1.34
CA ASN A 315 18.71 17.33 0.05
C ASN A 315 19.66 16.13 0.17
N THR A 316 19.69 15.24 -0.81
CA THR A 316 20.71 14.17 -0.91
C THR A 316 22.12 14.74 -1.01
N GLU A 317 22.33 15.75 -1.87
CA GLU A 317 23.64 16.40 -2.03
C GLU A 317 24.07 17.20 -0.79
N LYS A 318 23.11 17.69 0.01
CA LYS A 318 23.39 18.27 1.34
C LYS A 318 23.73 17.24 2.42
N GLY A 319 23.68 15.95 2.11
CA GLY A 319 23.96 14.87 3.05
C GLY A 319 22.81 14.56 4.01
N MET A 320 21.56 14.95 3.67
CA MET A 320 20.40 14.58 4.49
C MET A 320 20.03 13.09 4.35
N PHE A 321 20.37 12.49 3.21
CA PHE A 321 20.10 11.09 2.91
C PHE A 321 21.38 10.34 2.55
N ARG A 322 21.44 9.04 2.86
CA ARG A 322 22.54 8.19 2.40
C ARG A 322 22.43 7.95 0.90
N LYS A 323 23.48 8.31 0.15
CA LYS A 323 23.50 8.23 -1.31
C LYS A 323 23.26 6.82 -1.85
N ASP A 324 23.74 5.78 -1.16
CA ASP A 324 23.56 4.40 -1.59
C ASP A 324 22.09 3.92 -1.62
N ILE A 325 21.19 4.65 -0.96
CA ILE A 325 19.73 4.42 -0.94
C ILE A 325 18.99 5.51 -1.71
N ALA A 326 19.46 6.77 -1.62
CA ALA A 326 18.84 7.89 -2.31
C ALA A 326 19.08 7.90 -3.83
N ASP A 327 20.26 7.52 -4.32
CA ASP A 327 20.56 7.57 -5.77
C ASP A 327 19.66 6.64 -6.60
N PRO A 328 19.40 5.37 -6.20
CA PRO A 328 18.39 4.54 -6.87
C PRO A 328 17.00 5.19 -6.90
N MET A 329 16.63 5.93 -5.84
CA MET A 329 15.36 6.66 -5.79
C MET A 329 15.35 7.88 -6.72
N ILE A 330 16.44 8.63 -6.82
CA ILE A 330 16.60 9.75 -7.77
C ILE A 330 16.42 9.26 -9.21
N ASN A 331 16.96 8.08 -9.54
CA ASN A 331 16.75 7.47 -10.86
C ASN A 331 15.26 7.20 -11.11
N ARG A 332 14.53 6.67 -10.13
CA ARG A 332 13.07 6.46 -10.26
C ARG A 332 12.27 7.75 -10.37
N PHE A 333 12.65 8.80 -9.64
CA PHE A 333 12.04 10.12 -9.83
C PHE A 333 12.31 10.68 -11.23
N THR A 334 13.50 10.46 -11.77
CA THR A 334 13.88 10.90 -13.12
C THR A 334 13.08 10.16 -14.19
N GLU A 335 12.97 8.84 -14.09
CA GLU A 335 12.14 8.02 -14.97
C GLU A 335 10.66 8.44 -14.91
N PHE A 336 10.14 8.71 -13.70
CA PHE A 336 8.76 9.17 -13.50
C PHE A 336 8.52 10.55 -14.13
N ASP A 337 9.43 11.49 -13.94
CA ASP A 337 9.36 12.83 -14.54
C ASP A 337 9.40 12.76 -16.08
N GLN A 338 10.29 11.94 -16.64
CA GLN A 338 10.35 11.68 -18.08
C GLN A 338 9.05 11.07 -18.61
N ALA A 339 8.45 10.12 -17.88
CA ALA A 339 7.17 9.53 -18.23
C ALA A 339 6.05 10.57 -18.26
N ILE A 340 5.98 11.46 -17.26
CA ILE A 340 4.99 12.55 -17.21
C ILE A 340 5.20 13.54 -18.38
N LYS A 341 6.45 13.97 -18.62
CA LYS A 341 6.79 14.87 -19.74
C LYS A 341 6.39 14.26 -21.09
N ARG A 342 6.62 12.96 -21.28
CA ARG A 342 6.20 12.24 -22.49
C ARG A 342 4.68 12.27 -22.66
N VAL A 343 3.92 11.99 -21.60
CA VAL A 343 2.44 12.02 -21.65
C VAL A 343 1.92 13.43 -21.97
N ARG A 344 2.53 14.48 -21.41
CA ARG A 344 2.19 15.87 -21.76
C ARG A 344 2.43 16.19 -23.22
N THR A 345 3.61 15.83 -23.74
CA THR A 345 3.94 16.00 -25.16
C THR A 345 2.94 15.27 -26.06
N VAL A 346 2.55 14.05 -25.71
CA VAL A 346 1.51 13.30 -26.42
C VAL A 346 0.19 14.07 -26.42
N ALA A 347 -0.29 14.50 -25.24
CA ALA A 347 -1.55 15.23 -25.11
C ALA A 347 -1.54 16.57 -25.87
N GLU A 348 -0.43 17.31 -25.84
CA GLU A 348 -0.26 18.55 -26.60
C GLU A 348 -0.38 18.32 -28.12
N VAL A 349 0.21 17.23 -28.62
CA VAL A 349 0.12 16.88 -30.04
C VAL A 349 -1.30 16.41 -30.39
N GLU A 350 -1.93 15.55 -29.57
CA GLU A 350 -3.31 15.11 -29.79
C GLU A 350 -4.30 16.29 -29.81
N ASN A 351 -4.12 17.28 -28.92
CA ASN A 351 -4.96 18.48 -28.83
C ASN A 351 -4.93 19.36 -30.08
N LYS A 352 -3.95 19.19 -30.96
CA LYS A 352 -3.94 19.88 -32.24
C LYS A 352 -4.99 19.35 -33.21
N CYS A 353 -5.52 18.14 -32.98
CA CYS A 353 -6.46 17.49 -33.88
C CYS A 353 -7.58 18.43 -34.32
N LYS A 354 -7.81 18.55 -35.63
CA LYS A 354 -8.92 19.35 -36.17
C LYS A 354 -10.30 18.79 -35.85
N PHE A 355 -10.37 17.53 -35.43
CA PHE A 355 -11.59 16.85 -35.01
C PHE A 355 -11.36 16.22 -33.62
N PRO A 356 -11.24 16.99 -32.52
CA PRO A 356 -11.04 16.39 -31.20
C PRO A 356 -12.22 15.49 -30.81
N PRO A 357 -12.00 14.33 -30.15
CA PRO A 357 -10.73 13.74 -29.72
C PRO A 357 -10.22 12.63 -30.69
N SER A 358 -10.34 12.83 -32.00
CA SER A 358 -10.10 11.75 -32.97
C SER A 358 -8.64 11.31 -33.08
N ALA A 359 -7.65 12.16 -32.78
CA ALA A 359 -6.24 11.81 -32.88
C ALA A 359 -5.77 11.10 -31.61
N TRP A 360 -5.31 9.85 -31.74
CA TRP A 360 -4.82 9.03 -30.62
C TRP A 360 -3.39 8.55 -30.88
N ALA A 361 -2.53 8.67 -29.87
CA ALA A 361 -1.17 8.15 -29.89
C ALA A 361 -1.11 6.65 -29.57
N TYR A 362 -0.31 5.92 -30.37
CA TYR A 362 -0.23 4.46 -30.38
C TYR A 362 1.17 3.98 -30.85
N PRO A 363 1.64 2.76 -30.54
CA PRO A 363 1.19 1.85 -29.49
C PRO A 363 1.70 2.28 -28.11
N LYS A 364 1.00 1.88 -27.04
CA LYS A 364 1.54 1.96 -25.68
C LYS A 364 2.62 0.90 -25.45
N PRO A 365 3.64 1.16 -24.60
CA PRO A 365 3.88 2.39 -23.84
C PRO A 365 4.70 3.47 -24.60
N LYS A 366 5.19 3.19 -25.81
CA LYS A 366 6.12 4.09 -26.51
C LYS A 366 5.44 5.24 -27.29
N ALA A 367 4.14 5.21 -27.54
CA ALA A 367 3.36 6.19 -28.33
C ALA A 367 4.17 6.72 -29.53
N ALA A 368 4.51 5.82 -30.45
CA ALA A 368 5.41 6.14 -31.56
C ALA A 368 4.66 6.59 -32.83
N GLN A 369 3.34 6.62 -32.85
CA GLN A 369 2.51 6.91 -34.03
C GLN A 369 1.23 7.59 -33.58
N ILE A 370 0.57 8.31 -34.50
CA ILE A 370 -0.75 8.89 -34.25
C ILE A 370 -1.72 8.37 -35.30
N LEU A 371 -2.91 7.93 -34.87
CA LEU A 371 -3.99 7.47 -35.72
C LEU A 371 -5.26 8.28 -35.51
N CYS A 372 -6.19 8.21 -36.46
CA CYS A 372 -7.54 8.76 -36.31
C CYS A 372 -8.53 7.66 -35.89
N LYS A 373 -8.97 7.69 -34.62
CA LYS A 373 -9.88 6.67 -34.05
C LYS A 373 -11.25 6.66 -34.75
N ASP A 374 -11.73 7.82 -35.15
CA ASP A 374 -13.07 8.01 -35.74
C ASP A 374 -13.06 7.81 -37.26
N ARG A 375 -11.89 7.47 -37.84
CA ARG A 375 -11.72 7.17 -39.26
C ARG A 375 -12.20 8.31 -40.16
N ASN A 376 -11.92 9.55 -39.77
CA ASN A 376 -12.25 10.75 -40.53
C ASN A 376 -11.33 10.86 -41.77
N TYR A 377 -11.56 10.05 -42.80
CA TYR A 377 -10.75 10.04 -44.03
C TYR A 377 -10.77 11.36 -44.81
N GLN A 378 -11.73 12.24 -44.52
CA GLN A 378 -11.81 13.59 -45.07
C GLN A 378 -10.91 14.60 -44.33
N CYS A 379 -10.25 14.20 -43.25
CA CYS A 379 -9.38 15.08 -42.49
C CYS A 379 -8.08 15.37 -43.28
N PRO A 380 -7.67 16.64 -43.41
CA PRO A 380 -6.48 17.01 -44.18
C PRO A 380 -5.16 16.53 -43.56
N TRP A 381 -5.19 15.99 -42.35
CA TRP A 381 -4.03 15.44 -41.67
C TRP A 381 -3.94 13.92 -41.77
N ILE A 382 -4.81 13.27 -42.54
CA ILE A 382 -4.66 11.85 -42.84
C ILE A 382 -3.53 11.64 -43.82
N VAL A 383 -2.66 10.67 -43.51
CA VAL A 383 -1.61 10.21 -44.43
C VAL A 383 -2.21 9.14 -45.33
N ASN A 384 -2.57 9.52 -46.55
CA ASN A 384 -3.23 8.63 -47.50
C ASN A 384 -2.37 7.39 -47.83
N GLY A 385 -2.99 6.22 -47.84
CA GLY A 385 -2.34 4.94 -48.18
C GLY A 385 -1.57 4.28 -47.04
N TRP A 386 -1.57 4.88 -45.85
CA TRP A 386 -0.90 4.35 -44.67
C TRP A 386 -1.89 4.16 -43.53
N ASP A 387 -2.41 2.95 -43.39
CA ASP A 387 -3.30 2.59 -42.29
C ASP A 387 -2.58 1.71 -41.25
N LEU A 388 -2.91 1.94 -39.98
CA LEU A 388 -2.45 1.15 -38.86
C LEU A 388 -3.46 0.06 -38.54
N LYS A 389 -2.99 -1.18 -38.51
CA LYS A 389 -3.79 -2.35 -38.17
C LYS A 389 -3.63 -2.69 -36.69
N ILE A 390 -4.72 -2.56 -35.95
CA ILE A 390 -4.81 -2.86 -34.52
C ILE A 390 -5.27 -4.32 -34.39
N ILE A 391 -4.41 -5.17 -33.83
CA ILE A 391 -4.64 -6.62 -33.71
C ILE A 391 -5.17 -7.04 -32.33
N SER A 392 -5.00 -6.20 -31.32
CA SER A 392 -5.55 -6.38 -29.98
C SER A 392 -6.07 -5.05 -29.45
N ALA A 393 -7.18 -5.09 -28.71
CA ALA A 393 -7.75 -3.88 -28.14
C ALA A 393 -6.81 -3.31 -27.08
N GLN A 394 -6.54 -2.01 -27.16
CA GLN A 394 -5.69 -1.30 -26.20
C GLN A 394 -6.31 0.05 -25.84
N ASP A 395 -6.21 0.42 -24.57
CA ASP A 395 -6.62 1.74 -24.10
C ASP A 395 -5.57 2.79 -24.51
N PRO A 396 -5.94 3.91 -25.15
CA PRO A 396 -5.03 5.00 -25.49
C PRO A 396 -4.64 5.81 -24.25
N PHE A 397 -3.64 6.69 -24.35
CA PHE A 397 -3.28 7.58 -23.24
C PHE A 397 -4.47 8.50 -22.90
N GLY A 398 -4.77 8.69 -21.62
CA GLY A 398 -5.82 9.62 -21.17
C GLY A 398 -7.29 9.17 -21.30
N TYR A 399 -7.65 8.21 -22.18
CA TYR A 399 -9.05 7.77 -22.35
C TYR A 399 -9.32 6.41 -21.68
N ILE A 400 -9.55 6.46 -20.37
CA ILE A 400 -9.78 5.26 -19.56
C ILE A 400 -11.15 4.64 -19.88
N GLY A 401 -11.17 3.31 -20.12
CA GLY A 401 -12.40 2.56 -20.41
C GLY A 401 -12.90 2.68 -21.85
N THR A 402 -12.14 3.35 -22.72
CA THR A 402 -12.42 3.41 -24.16
C THR A 402 -11.28 2.75 -24.92
N ALA A 403 -11.38 1.44 -25.14
CA ALA A 403 -10.37 0.70 -25.88
C ALA A 403 -10.50 0.97 -27.39
N LEU A 404 -9.36 1.11 -28.08
CA LEU A 404 -9.34 1.10 -29.52
C LEU A 404 -9.66 -0.32 -30.01
N SER A 405 -10.80 -0.51 -30.67
CA SER A 405 -11.20 -1.83 -31.17
C SER A 405 -10.22 -2.38 -32.22
N VAL A 406 -10.17 -3.70 -32.37
CA VAL A 406 -9.44 -4.36 -33.47
C VAL A 406 -9.96 -3.83 -34.81
N GLY A 407 -9.05 -3.42 -35.70
CA GLY A 407 -9.44 -2.83 -36.97
C GLY A 407 -8.33 -2.02 -37.63
N THR A 408 -8.69 -1.38 -38.73
CA THR A 408 -7.80 -0.55 -39.54
C THR A 408 -8.15 0.92 -39.30
N TYR A 409 -7.14 1.72 -39.00
CA TYR A 409 -7.28 3.14 -38.67
C TYR A 409 -6.28 3.96 -39.49
N PRO A 410 -6.70 5.08 -40.09
CA PRO A 410 -5.80 5.87 -40.90
C PRO A 410 -4.78 6.60 -40.02
N LYS A 411 -3.53 6.63 -40.49
CA LYS A 411 -2.42 7.32 -39.83
C LYS A 411 -2.60 8.83 -39.93
N CYS A 412 -2.15 9.56 -38.92
CA CYS A 412 -2.24 11.01 -38.84
C CYS A 412 -0.86 11.65 -38.95
N ALA A 413 -0.74 12.70 -39.76
CA ALA A 413 0.48 13.46 -39.98
C ALA A 413 1.02 14.17 -38.71
N LEU A 414 0.18 14.31 -37.68
CA LEU A 414 0.62 14.78 -36.36
C LEU A 414 1.74 13.92 -35.76
N GLU A 415 1.90 12.67 -36.21
CA GLU A 415 3.00 11.81 -35.78
C GLU A 415 4.39 12.41 -36.05
N GLU A 416 4.56 13.21 -37.11
CA GLU A 416 5.84 13.80 -37.47
C GLU A 416 6.27 14.80 -36.40
N GLU A 417 5.31 15.58 -35.90
CA GLU A 417 5.53 16.48 -34.78
C GLU A 417 5.80 15.71 -33.48
N LEU A 418 5.09 14.61 -33.23
CA LEU A 418 5.35 13.75 -32.07
C LEU A 418 6.79 13.21 -32.11
N HIS A 419 7.26 12.73 -33.26
CA HIS A 419 8.63 12.23 -33.42
C HIS A 419 9.66 13.32 -33.21
N ALA A 420 9.43 14.51 -33.76
CA ALA A 420 10.34 15.64 -33.61
C ALA A 420 10.49 16.04 -32.14
N ARG A 421 9.38 16.09 -31.39
CA ARG A 421 9.40 16.48 -29.97
C ARG A 421 9.97 15.40 -29.05
N VAL A 422 9.65 14.13 -29.30
CA VAL A 422 10.18 13.02 -28.49
C VAL A 422 11.70 12.88 -28.65
N LYS A 423 12.25 13.11 -29.86
CA LYS A 423 13.70 13.12 -30.12
C LYS A 423 14.48 14.25 -29.44
N MET A 424 13.81 15.33 -29.02
CA MET A 424 14.46 16.43 -28.30
C MET A 424 14.51 16.19 -26.77
N THR A 425 13.80 15.17 -26.28
CA THR A 425 13.69 14.81 -24.86
C THR A 425 14.47 13.56 -24.47
N GLU A 426 15.02 12.82 -25.44
CA GLU A 426 16.05 11.78 -25.26
C GLU A 426 17.44 12.43 -25.37
#